data_AF-A0A7C2ZVU8-F1
#
_entry.id   AF-A0A7C2ZVU8-F1
#
_cell.length_a   1.000
_cell.length_b   1.000
_cell.length_c   1.000
_cell.angle_alpha   90.00
_cell.angle_beta   90.00
_cell.angle_gamma   90.00
#
_symmetry.space_group_name_H-M   'P 1'
#
loop_
_entity.id
_entity.type
_entity.pdbx_description
1 polymer ?
#
loop_
_entity_poly.entity_id
_entity_poly.type
_entity_poly.pdbx_seq_one_letter_code
_entity_poly.pdbx_strand_id
1 'polypeptide(L)' 'MILEFLMKHEDKAFFSKNIAEASKRYGVKTRDIMRTVRGYEKKSLVYDKRYVTDNKQTPFKKGYLITWFEQK' A
#
# COMPACT_ATOMS: atom_id res chain seq x y z
N MET A 1 2.79 -1.51 -12.84
CA MET A 1 3.84 -0.89 -12.01
C MET A 1 3.72 -1.19 -10.51
N ILE A 2 2.80 -0.58 -9.73
CA ILE A 2 2.73 -0.84 -8.26
C ILE A 2 2.16 -2.22 -7.93
N LEU A 3 1.12 -2.67 -8.62
CA LEU A 3 0.52 -4.00 -8.38
C LEU A 3 1.47 -5.13 -8.76
N GLU A 4 2.09 -5.05 -9.93
CA GLU A 4 3.10 -6.04 -10.34
C GLU A 4 4.27 -6.10 -9.36
N PHE A 5 4.67 -4.96 -8.78
CA PHE A 5 5.68 -4.93 -7.74
C PHE A 5 5.20 -5.66 -6.47
N LEU A 6 3.99 -5.38 -6.00
CA LEU A 6 3.42 -6.06 -4.83
C LEU A 6 3.23 -7.56 -5.09
N MET A 7 2.73 -7.94 -6.27
CA MET A 7 2.53 -9.33 -6.70
C MET A 7 3.86 -10.11 -6.80
N LYS A 8 4.92 -9.49 -7.34
CA LYS A 8 6.28 -10.10 -7.37
C LYS A 8 6.91 -10.23 -5.97
N HIS A 9 6.33 -9.60 -4.96
CA HIS A 9 6.79 -9.59 -3.58
C HIS A 9 5.65 -9.95 -2.63
N GLU A 10 4.85 -10.96 -2.99
CA GLU A 10 3.66 -11.37 -2.23
C GLU A 10 3.97 -11.83 -0.81
N ASP A 11 5.23 -12.26 -0.56
CA ASP A 11 5.76 -12.66 0.73
C ASP A 11 6.13 -11.46 1.64
N LYS A 12 6.01 -10.23 1.14
CA LYS A 12 6.48 -9.01 1.83
C LYS A 12 5.40 -7.95 1.94
N ALA A 13 5.51 -7.18 3.03
CA ALA A 13 4.72 -6.00 3.25
C ALA A 13 5.59 -4.73 3.20
N PHE A 14 5.03 -3.66 2.63
CA PHE A 14 5.74 -2.40 2.41
C PHE A 14 4.96 -1.23 2.98
N PHE A 15 5.68 -0.30 3.60
CA PHE A 15 5.08 0.98 4.00
C PHE A 15 4.81 1.86 2.78
N SER A 16 3.66 2.53 2.75
CA SER A 16 3.25 3.40 1.64
C SER A 16 4.26 4.51 1.35
N LYS A 17 4.96 5.03 2.36
CA LYS A 17 6.05 6.01 2.16
C LYS A 17 7.27 5.40 1.46
N ASN A 18 7.62 4.15 1.75
CA ASN A 18 8.76 3.48 1.10
C ASN A 18 8.47 3.27 -0.39
N ILE A 19 7.24 2.85 -0.72
CA ILE A 19 6.79 2.70 -2.12
C ILE A 19 6.85 4.05 -2.84
N ALA A 20 6.42 5.14 -2.18
CA ALA A 20 6.46 6.49 -2.74
C ALA A 20 7.90 6.96 -2.99
N GLU A 21 8.81 6.75 -2.03
CA GLU A 21 10.22 7.15 -2.17
C GLU A 21 10.89 6.39 -3.32
N ALA A 22 10.67 5.07 -3.43
CA ALA A 22 11.18 4.26 -4.53
C ALA A 22 10.61 4.66 -5.90
N SER A 23 9.39 5.21 -5.90
CA SER A 23 8.69 5.64 -7.12
C SER A 23 8.82 7.14 -7.41
N LYS A 24 9.61 7.87 -6.61
CA LYS A 24 9.72 9.34 -6.66
C LYS A 24 10.19 9.85 -8.02
N ARG A 25 11.09 9.10 -8.67
CA ARG A 25 11.58 9.41 -10.04
C ARG A 25 10.46 9.42 -11.09
N TYR A 26 9.34 8.75 -10.81
CA TYR A 26 8.16 8.70 -11.66
C TYR A 26 7.07 9.70 -11.23
N GLY A 27 7.35 10.60 -10.28
CA GLY A 27 6.39 11.58 -9.77
C GLY A 27 5.26 11.00 -8.92
N VAL A 28 5.33 9.72 -8.55
CA VAL A 28 4.29 9.03 -7.78
C VAL A 28 4.31 9.52 -6.33
N LYS A 29 3.16 9.98 -5.83
CA LYS A 29 2.99 10.41 -4.44
C LYS A 29 2.29 9.32 -3.61
N THR A 30 2.42 9.40 -2.29
CA THR A 30 1.71 8.50 -1.36
C THR A 30 0.20 8.49 -1.59
N ARG A 31 -0.40 9.64 -1.96
CA ARG A 31 -1.84 9.73 -2.26
C ARG A 31 -2.25 8.87 -3.46
N ASP A 32 -1.37 8.76 -4.46
CA ASP A 32 -1.63 7.99 -5.68
C ASP A 32 -1.57 6.51 -5.35
N ILE A 33 -0.57 6.10 -4.57
CA ILE A 33 -0.45 4.72 -4.03
C ILE A 33 -1.70 4.35 -3.23
N MET A 34 -2.14 5.19 -2.29
CA MET A 34 -3.33 4.88 -1.47
C MET A 34 -4.61 4.84 -2.31
N ARG A 35 -4.75 5.69 -3.34
CA ARG A 35 -5.89 5.64 -4.26
C ARG A 35 -5.91 4.34 -5.03
N THR A 36 -4.77 3.90 -5.55
CA THR A 36 -4.61 2.60 -6.22
C THR A 36 -4.96 1.48 -5.23
N VAL A 37 -4.24 1.36 -4.12
CA VAL A 37 -4.41 0.30 -3.11
C VAL A 37 -5.86 0.15 -2.68
N ARG A 38 -6.55 1.24 -2.28
CA ARG A 38 -7.97 1.20 -1.87
C ARG A 38 -8.91 0.75 -2.99
N GLY A 39 -8.58 1.07 -4.25
CA GLY A 39 -9.33 0.60 -5.40
C GLY A 39 -9.22 -0.91 -5.61
N TYR A 40 -8.08 -1.50 -5.28
CA TYR A 40 -7.81 -2.93 -5.42
C TYR A 40 -8.13 -3.74 -4.15
N GLU A 41 -8.13 -3.11 -2.97
CA GLU A 41 -8.67 -3.68 -1.72
C GLU A 41 -10.15 -4.05 -1.91
N LYS A 42 -10.93 -3.18 -2.58
CA LYS A 42 -12.33 -3.47 -2.95
C LYS A 42 -12.48 -4.67 -3.90
N LYS A 43 -11.41 -5.08 -4.57
CA LYS A 43 -11.36 -6.22 -5.48
C LYS A 43 -10.68 -7.45 -4.84
N SER A 44 -10.37 -7.40 -3.54
CA SER A 44 -9.66 -8.45 -2.80
C SER A 44 -8.26 -8.81 -3.35
N LEU A 45 -7.58 -7.85 -3.98
CA LEU A 45 -6.25 -8.08 -4.62
C LEU A 45 -5.08 -7.48 -3.82
N VAL A 46 -5.36 -6.54 -2.92
CA VAL A 46 -4.34 -5.88 -2.09
C VAL A 46 -4.91 -5.67 -0.70
N TYR A 47 -4.13 -6.00 0.33
CA TYR A 47 -4.54 -5.83 1.72
C TYR A 47 -3.80 -4.65 2.35
N ASP A 48 -4.55 -3.63 2.74
CA ASP A 48 -4.11 -2.56 3.63
C ASP A 48 -4.50 -2.95 5.06
N LYS A 49 -3.52 -3.37 5.87
CA LYS A 49 -3.79 -3.59 7.29
C LYS A 49 -3.90 -2.22 7.94
N ARG A 50 -5.15 -1.74 8.06
CA ARG A 50 -5.48 -0.47 8.71
C ARG A 50 -5.22 -0.60 10.21
N TYR A 51 -3.97 -0.42 10.62
CA TYR A 51 -3.68 -0.01 11.98
C TYR A 51 -4.18 1.42 12.10
N VAL A 52 -5.25 1.61 12.85
CA VAL A 52 -5.88 2.92 13.03
C VAL A 52 -5.89 3.25 14.50
N THR A 53 -5.42 4.45 14.83
CA THR A 53 -5.68 5.04 16.14
C THR A 53 -7.13 5.50 16.20
N ASP A 54 -7.62 5.83 17.41
CA ASP A 54 -8.97 6.35 17.63
C ASP A 54 -9.31 7.56 16.73
N ASN A 55 -8.28 8.30 16.29
CA ASN A 55 -8.38 9.45 15.40
C ASN A 55 -8.44 9.09 13.90
N LYS A 56 -8.68 7.82 13.55
CA LYS A 56 -8.75 7.32 12.16
C LYS A 56 -7.46 7.53 11.33
N GLN A 57 -6.32 7.70 12.01
CA GLN A 57 -5.01 7.84 11.37
C GLN A 57 -4.15 6.59 11.61
N THR A 58 -3.21 6.33 10.70
CA THR A 58 -2.23 5.27 10.92
C THR A 58 -1.25 5.65 12.04
N PRO A 59 -0.95 4.76 13.00
CA PRO A 59 0.02 5.04 14.06
C PRO A 59 1.46 5.08 13.54
N PHE A 60 1.70 4.65 12.31
CA PHE A 60 3.05 4.58 11.75
C PHE A 60 3.44 5.90 11.07
N LYS A 61 4.60 6.44 11.47
CA LYS A 61 5.24 7.58 10.82
C LYS A 61 5.56 7.33 9.32
N LYS A 62 5.67 6.06 8.92
CA LYS A 62 5.95 5.64 7.53
C LYS A 62 4.68 5.39 6.70
N GLY A 63 3.49 5.63 7.25
CA GLY A 63 2.22 5.43 6.56
C GLY A 63 1.70 3.99 6.67
N TYR A 64 0.77 3.65 5.79
CA TYR A 64 0.05 2.37 5.79
C TYR A 64 0.94 1.19 5.41
N LEU A 65 0.66 0.02 5.97
CA LEU A 65 1.34 -1.22 5.63
C LEU A 65 0.52 -1.95 4.55
N ILE A 66 1.13 -2.11 3.38
CA ILE A 66 0.48 -2.64 2.17
C ILE A 66 1.14 -3.97 1.81
N THR A 67 0.33 -4.99 1.54
CA THR A 67 0.78 -6.29 1.05
C THR A 67 -0.11 -6.77 -0.09
N TRP A 68 0.44 -7.60 -0.98
CA TRP A 68 -0.39 -8.37 -1.90
C TRP A 68 -1.24 -9.36 -1.11
N PHE A 69 -2.48 -9.56 -1.53
CA PHE A 69 -3.37 -10.56 -0.95
C PHE A 69 -4.25 -11.09 -2.07
N GLU A 70 -4.18 -12.40 -2.30
CA GLU A 70 -5.03 -13.09 -3.25
C GLU A 70 -5.95 -14.03 -2.45
N GLN A 71 -7.25 -13.79 -2.54
CA GLN A 71 -8.25 -14.67 -1.94
C GLN A 71 -8.44 -15.86 -2.90
N LYS A 72 -8.00 -17.05 -2.48
CA LYS A 72 -8.29 -18.31 -3.19
C LYS A 72 -9.78 -18.66 -3.16
#